data_AF-A0A2R6IWF9-F1
#
_entry.id   AF-A0A2R6IWF9-F1
#
_cell.length_a   1.000
_cell.length_b   1.000
_cell.length_c   1.000
_cell.angle_alpha   90.00
_cell.angle_beta   90.00
_cell.angle_gamma   90.00
#
_symmetry.space_group_name_H-M   'P 1'
#
loop_
_entity.id
_entity.type
_entity.pdbx_description
1 polymer ?
#
loop_
_entity_poly.entity_id
_entity_poly.type
_entity_poly.pdbx_seq_one_letter_code
_entity_poly.pdbx_strand_id
1 'polypeptide(L)'
;MMANGHEAEAISIDGVVTTEIRARSENVPSGVIHDLYDAAREAMGGPLCLSAGRTLFEAVEGEDVVLIATGAGAPPWLPRGETDGPLGAASLARALALALGARPVLLTEERHLPPLRAATRACGLNDVAHERLVERRNATTLESYPETRSAAEGAAERLVEEHDPAAVVSVEKLGPNEAGVIHSITGQERPEGYARVDALFDRAADAGIPTVGVGDGGNELGFGTIRDAVREPTRWSSGEPRTGGRTASPRCSRC
;
A
#
# COMPACT_ATOMS: atom_id res chain seq x y z
N MET A 1 5.86 -30.68 10.02
CA MET A 1 6.90 -30.12 9.14
C MET A 1 7.53 -28.97 9.91
N MET A 2 8.82 -29.03 10.24
CA MET A 2 9.45 -27.89 10.92
C MET A 2 9.54 -26.75 9.91
N ALA A 3 8.98 -25.58 10.24
CA ALA A 3 9.15 -24.37 9.45
C ALA A 3 10.66 -24.16 9.19
N ASN A 4 11.04 -23.86 7.95
CA ASN A 4 12.43 -23.56 7.62
C ASN A 4 12.86 -22.32 8.46
N GLY A 5 14.11 -22.19 8.90
CA GLY A 5 14.50 -21.16 9.89
C GLY A 5 14.00 -19.73 9.55
N HIS A 6 14.03 -19.35 8.27
CA HIS A 6 13.53 -18.06 7.78
C HIS A 6 12.00 -17.89 7.93
N GLU A 7 11.23 -18.96 7.86
CA GLU A 7 9.77 -18.91 8.03
C GLU A 7 9.40 -18.66 9.50
N ALA A 8 10.14 -19.25 10.45
CA ALA A 8 9.94 -18.98 11.88
C ALA A 8 10.26 -17.51 12.24
N GLU A 9 11.33 -16.96 11.67
CA GLU A 9 11.68 -15.55 11.80
C GLU A 9 10.61 -14.64 11.19
N ALA A 10 10.12 -14.98 9.99
CA ALA A 10 9.06 -14.21 9.33
C ALA A 10 7.74 -14.21 10.12
N ILE A 11 7.35 -15.33 10.73
CA ILE A 11 6.19 -15.39 11.63
C ILE A 11 6.36 -14.44 12.82
N SER A 12 7.60 -14.33 13.34
CA SER A 12 7.89 -13.42 14.44
C SER A 12 7.79 -11.95 14.00
N ILE A 13 8.27 -11.63 12.80
CA ILE A 13 8.13 -10.29 12.19
C ILE A 13 6.66 -9.95 11.98
N ASP A 14 5.90 -10.85 11.35
CA ASP A 14 4.45 -10.70 11.15
C ASP A 14 3.74 -10.40 12.48
N GLY A 15 4.04 -11.15 13.53
CA GLY A 15 3.45 -10.95 14.87
C GLY A 15 3.75 -9.58 15.47
N VAL A 16 4.95 -9.04 15.23
CA VAL A 16 5.30 -7.69 15.68
C VAL A 16 4.54 -6.63 14.90
N VAL A 17 4.50 -6.72 13.55
CA VAL A 17 3.85 -5.70 12.71
C VAL A 17 2.32 -5.76 12.78
N THR A 18 1.74 -6.89 13.19
CA THR A 18 0.29 -7.08 13.39
C THR A 18 -0.13 -6.94 14.85
N THR A 19 0.78 -6.53 15.74
CA THR A 19 0.39 -6.20 17.11
C THR A 19 -0.53 -4.98 17.09
N GLU A 20 -1.80 -5.20 17.44
CA GLU A 20 -2.77 -4.12 17.42
C GLU A 20 -2.60 -3.17 18.62
N ILE A 21 -2.13 -1.95 18.35
CA ILE A 21 -1.97 -0.88 19.34
C ILE A 21 -2.97 0.25 19.02
N ARG A 22 -4.26 -0.07 19.09
CA ARG A 22 -5.35 0.86 18.78
C ARG A 22 -6.22 1.11 20.02
N ALA A 23 -6.46 2.39 20.32
CA ALA A 23 -7.39 2.75 21.39
C ALA A 23 -8.81 2.32 21.01
N ARG A 24 -9.50 1.62 21.92
CA ARG A 24 -10.91 1.26 21.70
C ARG A 24 -11.74 2.54 21.62
N SER A 25 -12.45 2.71 20.52
CA SER A 25 -13.37 3.82 20.31
C SER A 25 -14.61 3.33 19.59
N GLU A 26 -15.73 4.05 19.71
CA GLU A 26 -16.96 3.74 18.98
C GLU A 26 -16.82 3.99 17.47
N ASN A 27 -15.85 4.82 17.08
CA ASN A 27 -15.71 5.32 15.72
C ASN A 27 -14.64 4.59 14.90
N VAL A 28 -13.73 3.83 15.50
CA VAL A 28 -12.67 3.12 14.78
C VAL A 28 -12.68 1.64 15.19
N PRO A 29 -12.82 0.70 14.24
CA PRO A 29 -12.79 -0.72 14.56
C PRO A 29 -11.50 -1.10 15.29
N SER A 30 -11.63 -1.91 16.35
CA SER A 30 -10.52 -2.48 17.11
C SER A 30 -10.73 -3.98 17.37
N GLY A 31 -9.65 -4.73 17.57
CA GLY A 31 -9.63 -6.19 17.60
C GLY A 31 -9.84 -6.79 16.22
N VAL A 32 -9.25 -6.19 15.18
CA VAL A 32 -9.52 -6.53 13.77
C VAL A 32 -8.27 -6.97 13.02
N ILE A 33 -7.09 -6.51 13.47
CA ILE A 33 -5.84 -6.71 12.74
C ILE A 33 -5.48 -8.19 12.69
N HIS A 34 -5.68 -8.92 13.79
CA HIS A 34 -5.39 -10.36 13.83
C HIS A 34 -6.33 -11.18 12.93
N ASP A 35 -7.63 -10.84 12.91
CA ASP A 35 -8.60 -11.52 12.02
C ASP A 35 -8.25 -11.29 10.54
N LEU A 36 -7.87 -10.05 10.18
CA LEU A 36 -7.42 -9.70 8.83
C LEU A 36 -6.09 -10.38 8.48
N TYR A 37 -5.15 -10.41 9.43
CA TYR A 37 -3.86 -11.07 9.27
C TYR A 37 -4.01 -12.57 9.03
N ASP A 38 -4.81 -13.27 9.83
CA ASP A 38 -5.01 -14.71 9.70
C ASP A 38 -5.62 -15.05 8.33
N ALA A 39 -6.64 -14.28 7.91
CA ALA A 39 -7.25 -14.43 6.59
C ALA A 39 -6.26 -14.18 5.45
N ALA A 40 -5.45 -13.13 5.55
CA ALA A 40 -4.43 -12.81 4.54
C ALA A 40 -3.35 -13.89 4.49
N ARG A 41 -2.84 -14.32 5.64
CA ARG A 41 -1.83 -15.37 5.74
C ARG A 41 -2.34 -16.69 5.15
N GLU A 42 -3.59 -17.06 5.42
CA GLU A 42 -4.22 -18.25 4.84
C GLU A 42 -4.33 -18.13 3.32
N ALA A 43 -4.84 -17.00 2.82
CA ALA A 43 -4.97 -16.75 1.39
C ALA A 43 -3.63 -16.84 0.64
N MET A 44 -2.55 -16.50 1.33
CA MET A 44 -1.20 -16.39 0.76
C MET A 44 -0.32 -17.60 1.06
N GLY A 45 -0.79 -18.52 1.88
CA GLY A 45 -0.12 -19.79 2.19
C GLY A 45 1.18 -19.65 2.98
N GLY A 46 1.43 -18.51 3.63
CA GLY A 46 2.69 -18.25 4.34
C GLY A 46 2.76 -16.89 5.03
N PRO A 47 3.87 -16.59 5.72
CA PRO A 47 4.06 -15.31 6.41
C PRO A 47 4.07 -14.12 5.43
N LEU A 48 3.27 -13.10 5.72
CA LEU A 48 2.97 -12.01 4.77
C LEU A 48 4.20 -11.16 4.46
N CYS A 49 4.99 -10.80 5.48
CA CYS A 49 6.22 -10.03 5.26
C CYS A 49 7.23 -10.79 4.40
N LEU A 50 7.30 -12.12 4.54
CA LEU A 50 8.19 -12.95 3.74
C LEU A 50 7.68 -13.08 2.29
N SER A 51 6.38 -13.25 2.09
CA SER A 51 5.77 -13.34 0.76
C SER A 51 5.96 -12.04 -0.02
N ALA A 52 5.67 -10.89 0.59
CA ALA A 52 5.92 -9.57 0.00
C ALA A 52 7.41 -9.33 -0.27
N GLY A 53 8.27 -9.64 0.71
CA GLY A 53 9.71 -9.50 0.58
C GLY A 53 10.31 -10.35 -0.54
N ARG A 54 9.88 -11.61 -0.69
CA ARG A 54 10.30 -12.50 -1.78
C ARG A 54 9.81 -11.99 -3.13
N THR A 55 8.55 -11.59 -3.23
CA THR A 55 8.00 -11.04 -4.48
C THR A 55 8.83 -9.87 -4.98
N LEU A 56 9.16 -8.92 -4.11
CA LEU A 56 10.00 -7.77 -4.48
C LEU A 56 11.44 -8.17 -4.77
N PHE A 57 12.03 -9.07 -3.96
CA PHE A 57 13.41 -9.52 -4.15
C PHE A 57 13.61 -10.31 -5.46
N GLU A 58 12.62 -11.09 -5.87
CA GLU A 58 12.66 -11.86 -7.12
C GLU A 58 12.37 -11.02 -8.36
N ALA A 59 11.56 -9.95 -8.21
CA ALA A 59 11.16 -9.10 -9.33
C ALA A 59 12.14 -7.97 -9.63
N VAL A 60 12.83 -7.44 -8.61
CA VAL A 60 13.60 -6.21 -8.70
C VAL A 60 15.09 -6.49 -8.80
N GLU A 61 15.69 -6.12 -9.92
CA GLU A 61 17.12 -6.06 -10.11
C GLU A 61 17.68 -4.66 -9.82
N GLY A 62 19.01 -4.55 -9.86
CA GLY A 62 19.65 -3.25 -9.71
C GLY A 62 19.15 -2.29 -10.77
N GLU A 63 18.96 -1.03 -10.39
CA GLU A 63 18.51 0.04 -11.29
C GLU A 63 17.04 -0.02 -11.76
N ASP A 64 16.29 -1.07 -11.44
CA ASP A 64 14.86 -1.13 -11.78
C ASP A 64 14.04 -0.08 -11.05
N VAL A 65 12.97 0.39 -11.70
CA VAL A 65 12.00 1.30 -11.08
C VAL A 65 11.00 0.49 -10.26
N VAL A 66 10.72 0.96 -9.05
CA VAL A 66 9.61 0.46 -8.23
C VAL A 66 8.68 1.62 -7.92
N LEU A 67 7.42 1.51 -8.33
CA LEU A 67 6.41 2.52 -8.04
C LEU A 67 5.78 2.23 -6.68
N ILE A 68 5.80 3.19 -5.76
CA ILE A 68 5.29 3.04 -4.39
C ILE A 68 4.26 4.11 -4.12
N ALA A 69 2.98 3.74 -4.14
CA ALA A 69 1.89 4.64 -3.84
C ALA A 69 1.56 4.65 -2.35
N THR A 70 1.27 5.83 -1.81
CA THR A 70 0.90 5.99 -0.40
C THR A 70 0.02 7.21 -0.18
N GLY A 71 -0.59 7.28 0.99
CA GLY A 71 -1.31 8.45 1.47
C GLY A 71 -2.80 8.21 1.54
N ALA A 72 -3.34 8.57 2.70
CA ALA A 72 -4.76 8.66 2.99
C ALA A 72 -5.05 9.95 3.78
N GLY A 73 -6.31 10.21 4.07
CA GLY A 73 -6.75 11.44 4.74
C GLY A 73 -6.92 12.64 3.79
N ALA A 74 -7.99 13.40 4.03
CA ALA A 74 -8.38 14.57 3.26
C ALA A 74 -8.88 15.70 4.18
N PRO A 75 -8.94 16.96 3.68
CA PRO A 75 -9.60 18.05 4.38
C PRO A 75 -11.06 17.72 4.74
N PRO A 76 -11.60 18.31 5.82
CA PRO A 76 -10.96 19.27 6.72
C PRO A 76 -10.11 18.62 7.82
N TRP A 77 -10.27 17.32 8.06
CA TRP A 77 -9.69 16.64 9.23
C TRP A 77 -8.18 16.39 9.10
N LEU A 78 -7.76 15.96 7.91
CA LEU A 78 -6.38 15.62 7.59
C LEU A 78 -5.96 16.35 6.31
N PRO A 79 -5.84 17.68 6.35
CA PRO A 79 -5.63 18.49 5.15
C PRO A 79 -4.31 18.21 4.43
N ARG A 80 -3.36 17.57 5.12
CA ARG A 80 -2.06 17.13 4.58
C ARG A 80 -1.89 15.61 4.61
N GLY A 81 -2.99 14.89 4.79
CA GLY A 81 -2.99 13.45 4.97
C GLY A 81 -2.65 13.01 6.38
N GLU A 82 -2.79 11.72 6.62
CA GLU A 82 -2.34 11.07 7.86
C GLU A 82 -0.86 10.71 7.81
N THR A 83 -0.36 10.25 8.97
CA THR A 83 1.02 9.79 9.12
C THR A 83 1.20 8.32 8.76
N ASP A 84 0.11 7.55 8.77
CA ASP A 84 0.14 6.15 8.34
C ASP A 84 0.22 6.05 6.82
N GLY A 85 1.06 5.15 6.32
CA GLY A 85 1.47 5.11 4.92
C GLY A 85 2.83 5.75 4.65
N PRO A 86 2.97 7.10 4.65
CA PRO A 86 4.19 7.79 4.21
C PRO A 86 5.47 7.32 4.89
N LEU A 87 5.42 6.99 6.18
CA LEU A 87 6.58 6.50 6.94
C LEU A 87 7.00 5.09 6.50
N GLY A 88 6.02 4.22 6.26
CA GLY A 88 6.25 2.86 5.75
C GLY A 88 6.74 2.89 4.31
N ALA A 89 6.13 3.70 3.45
CA ALA A 89 6.53 3.89 2.06
C ALA A 89 7.96 4.42 1.93
N ALA A 90 8.33 5.44 2.71
CA ALA A 90 9.70 5.98 2.72
C ALA A 90 10.72 4.93 3.21
N SER A 91 10.34 4.15 4.23
CA SER A 91 11.19 3.09 4.79
C SER A 91 11.40 1.93 3.81
N LEU A 92 10.33 1.51 3.10
CA LEU A 92 10.39 0.50 2.05
C LEU A 92 11.20 0.98 0.84
N ALA A 93 10.95 2.21 0.37
CA ALA A 93 11.73 2.83 -0.70
C ALA A 93 13.22 2.82 -0.37
N ARG A 94 13.57 3.17 0.86
CA ARG A 94 14.96 3.17 1.32
C ARG A 94 15.57 1.77 1.32
N ALA A 95 14.82 0.77 1.80
CA ALA A 95 15.28 -0.61 1.80
C ALA A 95 15.56 -1.09 0.37
N LEU A 96 14.64 -0.86 -0.57
CA LEU A 96 14.80 -1.23 -1.97
C LEU A 96 16.00 -0.51 -2.63
N ALA A 97 16.12 0.80 -2.42
CA ALA A 97 17.21 1.59 -3.00
C ALA A 97 18.59 1.16 -2.49
N LEU A 98 18.72 0.87 -1.19
CA LEU A 98 20.01 0.52 -0.60
C LEU A 98 20.36 -0.97 -0.74
N ALA A 99 19.39 -1.86 -0.58
CA ALA A 99 19.63 -3.31 -0.59
C ALA A 99 19.68 -3.87 -2.01
N LEU A 100 18.78 -3.41 -2.89
CA LEU A 100 18.68 -3.92 -4.26
C LEU A 100 19.29 -2.96 -5.29
N GLY A 101 19.53 -1.70 -4.94
CA GLY A 101 19.95 -0.69 -5.92
C GLY A 101 18.80 -0.23 -6.81
N ALA A 102 17.56 -0.48 -6.41
CA ALA A 102 16.37 -0.04 -7.12
C ALA A 102 16.26 1.49 -7.16
N ARG A 103 15.37 2.00 -8.02
CA ARG A 103 15.06 3.42 -8.20
C ARG A 103 13.58 3.66 -7.82
N PRO A 104 13.27 3.86 -6.53
CA PRO A 104 11.88 4.04 -6.11
C PRO A 104 11.32 5.36 -6.60
N VAL A 105 10.08 5.34 -7.06
CA VAL A 105 9.26 6.53 -7.35
C VAL A 105 8.04 6.48 -6.44
N LEU A 106 7.91 7.44 -5.54
CA LEU A 106 6.79 7.51 -4.62
C LEU A 106 5.66 8.36 -5.20
N LEU A 107 4.46 7.82 -5.16
CA LEU A 107 3.24 8.41 -5.71
C LEU A 107 2.28 8.76 -4.59
N THR A 108 1.72 9.97 -4.59
CA THR A 108 0.75 10.41 -3.59
C THR A 108 -0.10 11.56 -4.11
N GLU A 109 -1.05 12.07 -3.36
CA GLU A 109 -1.79 13.28 -3.71
C GLU A 109 -0.88 14.52 -3.59
N GLU A 110 -1.11 15.53 -4.42
CA GLU A 110 -0.34 16.79 -4.41
C GLU A 110 -0.21 17.38 -2.99
N ARG A 111 -1.30 17.35 -2.21
CA ARG A 111 -1.33 17.89 -0.84
C ARG A 111 -0.51 17.08 0.18
N HIS A 112 -0.20 15.82 -0.11
CA HIS A 112 0.59 14.90 0.72
C HIS A 112 2.09 14.93 0.36
N LEU A 113 2.48 15.53 -0.77
CA LEU A 113 3.88 15.64 -1.18
C LEU A 113 4.77 16.30 -0.09
N PRO A 114 4.38 17.40 0.57
CA PRO A 114 5.23 18.01 1.61
C PRO A 114 5.56 17.08 2.80
N PRO A 115 4.59 16.43 3.48
CA PRO A 115 4.92 15.50 4.55
C PRO A 115 5.65 14.25 4.04
N LEU A 116 5.32 13.72 2.86
CA LEU A 116 6.04 12.59 2.29
C LEU A 116 7.51 12.93 2.02
N ARG A 117 7.79 14.11 1.45
CA ARG A 117 9.16 14.60 1.24
C ARG A 117 9.92 14.76 2.55
N ALA A 118 9.24 15.15 3.63
CA ALA A 118 9.84 15.21 4.96
C ALA A 118 10.21 13.81 5.49
N ALA A 119 9.31 12.84 5.36
CA ALA A 119 9.56 11.44 5.75
C ALA A 119 10.74 10.82 4.99
N THR A 120 10.76 10.98 3.66
CA THR A 120 11.84 10.53 2.77
C THR A 120 13.19 11.13 3.16
N ARG A 121 13.24 12.44 3.43
CA ARG A 121 14.47 13.10 3.88
C ARG A 121 14.91 12.59 5.26
N ALA A 122 13.97 12.40 6.18
CA ALA A 122 14.27 11.91 7.53
C ALA A 122 14.86 10.49 7.52
N CYS A 123 14.47 9.63 6.57
CA CYS A 123 15.06 8.31 6.40
C CYS A 123 16.37 8.31 5.57
N GLY A 124 16.85 9.47 5.12
CA GLY A 124 18.12 9.61 4.40
C GLY A 124 18.05 9.41 2.89
N LEU A 125 16.84 9.40 2.32
CA LEU A 125 16.63 9.46 0.88
C LEU A 125 16.55 10.92 0.39
N ASN A 126 17.06 11.15 -0.82
CA ASN A 126 17.05 12.45 -1.46
C ASN A 126 16.01 12.47 -2.57
N ASP A 127 15.05 13.38 -2.45
CA ASP A 127 14.09 13.66 -3.51
C ASP A 127 14.79 14.40 -4.65
N VAL A 128 14.86 13.75 -5.81
CA VAL A 128 15.50 14.24 -7.04
C VAL A 128 14.60 13.98 -8.25
N ALA A 129 14.89 14.65 -9.37
CA ALA A 129 14.25 14.35 -10.64
C ALA A 129 14.53 12.89 -11.08
N HIS A 130 13.59 12.28 -11.79
CA HIS A 130 13.62 10.86 -12.15
C HIS A 130 14.92 10.47 -12.88
N GLU A 131 15.37 11.30 -13.82
CA GLU A 131 16.57 11.06 -14.63
C GLU A 131 17.85 11.06 -13.80
N ARG A 132 17.80 11.59 -12.56
CA ARG A 132 18.93 11.66 -11.64
C ARG A 132 18.96 10.53 -10.63
N LEU A 133 17.97 9.62 -10.64
CA LEU A 133 17.95 8.45 -9.74
C LEU A 133 19.19 7.57 -9.94
N VAL A 134 19.70 7.47 -11.17
CA VAL A 134 20.93 6.73 -11.51
C VAL A 134 22.19 7.30 -10.86
N GLU A 135 22.19 8.58 -10.47
CA GLU A 135 23.40 9.23 -9.97
C GLU A 135 23.72 8.81 -8.51
N ARG A 136 22.75 8.28 -7.76
CA ARG A 136 22.87 8.07 -6.30
C ARG A 136 21.98 6.92 -5.81
N ARG A 137 22.54 6.04 -4.97
CA ARG A 137 21.81 4.93 -4.34
C ARG A 137 20.82 5.35 -3.25
N ASN A 138 20.95 6.54 -2.68
CA ASN A 138 20.05 7.05 -1.63
C ASN A 138 19.14 8.16 -2.17
N ALA A 139 18.49 7.88 -3.30
CA ALA A 139 17.62 8.82 -3.99
C ALA A 139 16.25 8.21 -4.28
N THR A 140 15.27 9.08 -4.48
CA THR A 140 13.92 8.73 -4.92
C THR A 140 13.29 9.94 -5.62
N THR A 141 12.24 9.72 -6.39
CA THR A 141 11.42 10.78 -6.98
C THR A 141 10.04 10.73 -6.35
N LEU A 142 9.50 11.89 -6.00
CA LEU A 142 8.11 12.01 -5.53
C LEU A 142 7.29 12.69 -6.62
N GLU A 143 6.17 12.09 -7.00
CA GLU A 143 5.25 12.59 -8.01
C GLU A 143 3.82 12.59 -7.46
N SER A 144 3.03 13.60 -7.83
CA SER A 144 1.60 13.60 -7.52
C SER A 144 0.81 12.74 -8.50
N TYR A 145 -0.19 12.02 -7.99
CA TYR A 145 -1.01 11.12 -8.78
C TYR A 145 -2.46 11.64 -8.88
N PRO A 146 -3.13 11.52 -10.04
CA PRO A 146 -4.44 12.16 -10.24
C PRO A 146 -5.57 11.57 -9.39
N GLU A 147 -6.53 12.44 -9.03
CA GLU A 147 -7.71 12.08 -8.22
C GLU A 147 -8.95 11.70 -9.06
N THR A 148 -8.92 11.94 -10.38
CA THR A 148 -10.00 11.52 -11.28
C THR A 148 -9.61 10.25 -12.02
N ARG A 149 -10.59 9.38 -12.27
CA ARG A 149 -10.35 8.09 -12.94
C ARG A 149 -9.69 8.24 -14.31
N SER A 150 -10.22 9.10 -15.17
CA SER A 150 -9.68 9.28 -16.53
C SER A 150 -8.25 9.85 -16.53
N ALA A 151 -7.93 10.78 -15.63
CA ALA A 151 -6.56 11.29 -15.52
C ALA A 151 -5.61 10.24 -14.92
N ALA A 152 -6.10 9.44 -13.97
CA ALA A 152 -5.34 8.35 -13.38
C ALA A 152 -5.04 7.23 -14.39
N GLU A 153 -5.99 6.86 -15.24
CA GLU A 153 -5.77 5.89 -16.33
C GLU A 153 -4.64 6.35 -17.26
N GLY A 154 -4.64 7.61 -17.70
CA GLY A 154 -3.55 8.16 -18.51
C GLY A 154 -2.21 8.28 -17.75
N ALA A 155 -2.24 8.53 -16.44
CA ALA A 155 -1.04 8.53 -15.61
C ALA A 155 -0.48 7.12 -15.39
N ALA A 156 -1.34 6.11 -15.21
CA ALA A 156 -0.95 4.72 -15.11
C ALA A 156 -0.27 4.23 -16.39
N GLU A 157 -0.87 4.52 -17.55
CA GLU A 157 -0.30 4.19 -18.85
C GLU A 157 1.08 4.84 -19.02
N ARG A 158 1.17 6.16 -18.80
CA ARG A 158 2.45 6.89 -18.86
C ARG A 158 3.52 6.28 -17.95
N LEU A 159 3.22 6.07 -16.66
CA LEU A 159 4.23 5.58 -15.70
C LEU A 159 4.69 4.16 -16.04
N VAL A 160 3.80 3.29 -16.51
CA VAL A 160 4.18 1.93 -16.92
C VAL A 160 5.01 1.95 -18.20
N GLU A 161 4.66 2.78 -19.18
CA GLU A 161 5.40 2.88 -20.44
C GLU A 161 6.75 3.60 -20.33
N GLU A 162 6.81 4.69 -19.57
CA GLU A 162 8.03 5.50 -19.41
C GLU A 162 9.03 4.87 -18.46
N HIS A 163 8.57 4.11 -17.45
CA HIS A 163 9.44 3.59 -16.41
C HIS A 163 9.64 2.08 -16.42
N ASP A 164 8.82 1.32 -17.14
CA ASP A 164 8.86 -0.16 -17.19
C ASP A 164 9.11 -0.77 -15.79
N PRO A 165 8.22 -0.49 -14.80
CA PRO A 165 8.55 -0.76 -13.41
C PRO A 165 8.54 -2.26 -13.12
N ALA A 166 9.55 -2.72 -12.38
CA ALA A 166 9.67 -4.11 -11.95
C ALA A 166 8.59 -4.52 -10.93
N ALA A 167 8.04 -3.56 -10.18
CA ALA A 167 6.95 -3.79 -9.25
C ALA A 167 6.16 -2.51 -8.94
N VAL A 168 4.89 -2.69 -8.53
CA VAL A 168 4.03 -1.64 -7.98
C VAL A 168 3.63 -2.00 -6.55
N VAL A 169 3.74 -1.03 -5.64
CA VAL A 169 3.40 -1.23 -4.22
C VAL A 169 2.42 -0.17 -3.76
N SER A 170 1.44 -0.53 -2.94
CA SER A 170 0.66 0.42 -2.15
C SER A 170 0.95 0.25 -0.66
N VAL A 171 1.12 1.37 0.04
CA VAL A 171 1.29 1.42 1.50
C VAL A 171 0.28 2.42 2.07
N GLU A 172 -0.73 1.91 2.77
CA GLU A 172 -1.87 2.69 3.27
C GLU A 172 -2.45 3.58 2.19
N LYS A 173 -2.97 2.92 1.15
CA LYS A 173 -3.62 3.62 0.03
C LYS A 173 -5.02 3.11 -0.16
N LEU A 174 -6.00 3.99 0.06
CA LEU A 174 -7.41 3.64 -0.11
C LEU A 174 -7.70 3.20 -1.55
N GLY A 175 -8.50 2.14 -1.68
CA GLY A 175 -8.96 1.61 -2.95
C GLY A 175 -10.48 1.71 -3.09
N PRO A 176 -11.01 1.82 -4.32
CA PRO A 176 -12.44 1.78 -4.54
C PRO A 176 -12.98 0.37 -4.38
N ASN A 177 -14.22 0.26 -3.92
CA ASN A 177 -14.95 -1.00 -3.93
C ASN A 177 -15.36 -1.44 -5.35
N GLU A 178 -16.10 -2.55 -5.45
CA GLU A 178 -16.61 -3.08 -6.74
C GLU A 178 -17.53 -2.08 -7.48
N ALA A 179 -18.11 -1.10 -6.79
CA ALA A 179 -18.91 -0.02 -7.37
C ALA A 179 -18.08 1.21 -7.77
N GLY A 180 -16.75 1.17 -7.61
CA GLY A 180 -15.87 2.29 -7.94
C GLY A 180 -15.78 3.38 -6.88
N VAL A 181 -16.29 3.14 -5.66
CA VAL A 181 -16.40 4.13 -4.59
C VAL A 181 -15.36 3.88 -3.50
N ILE A 182 -14.60 4.91 -3.15
CA ILE A 182 -13.64 4.87 -2.05
C ILE A 182 -14.38 5.12 -0.73
N HIS A 183 -14.03 4.35 0.30
CA HIS A 183 -14.63 4.44 1.62
C HIS A 183 -13.56 4.64 2.70
N SER A 184 -13.96 5.20 3.84
CA SER A 184 -13.20 5.10 5.09
C SER A 184 -13.28 3.71 5.69
N ILE A 185 -12.44 3.45 6.70
CA ILE A 185 -12.52 2.26 7.56
C ILE A 185 -13.90 2.11 8.25
N THR A 186 -14.62 3.22 8.45
CA THR A 186 -15.99 3.24 8.99
C THR A 186 -17.08 3.00 7.96
N GLY A 187 -16.73 2.84 6.68
CA GLY A 187 -17.68 2.66 5.58
C GLY A 187 -18.36 3.95 5.12
N GLN A 188 -17.82 5.12 5.47
CA GLN A 188 -18.30 6.39 4.93
C GLN A 188 -17.68 6.62 3.56
N GLU A 189 -18.50 7.01 2.58
CA GLU A 189 -18.02 7.37 1.25
C GLU A 189 -17.03 8.54 1.30
N ARG A 190 -16.02 8.45 0.43
CA ARG A 190 -14.96 9.43 0.23
C ARG A 190 -14.93 9.83 -1.25
N PRO A 191 -15.78 10.80 -1.64
CA PRO A 191 -16.01 11.08 -3.06
C PRO A 191 -14.86 11.85 -3.75
N GLU A 192 -14.06 12.59 -2.99
CA GLU A 192 -13.07 13.52 -3.52
C GLU A 192 -11.80 13.53 -2.67
N GLY A 193 -10.70 14.02 -3.24
CA GLY A 193 -9.47 14.16 -2.50
C GLY A 193 -8.70 12.87 -2.37
N TYR A 194 -8.85 11.88 -3.24
CA TYR A 194 -8.05 10.65 -3.16
C TYR A 194 -7.49 10.28 -4.53
N ALA A 195 -6.17 10.11 -4.59
CA ALA A 195 -5.51 9.68 -5.81
C ALA A 195 -6.01 8.29 -6.22
N ARG A 196 -6.40 8.15 -7.48
CA ARG A 196 -7.03 6.95 -8.06
C ARG A 196 -5.99 5.92 -8.50
N VAL A 197 -5.15 5.52 -7.55
CA VAL A 197 -4.04 4.58 -7.73
C VAL A 197 -4.54 3.17 -8.12
N ASP A 198 -5.83 2.89 -7.93
CA ASP A 198 -6.48 1.69 -8.48
C ASP A 198 -6.21 1.52 -9.99
N ALA A 199 -6.20 2.60 -10.77
CA ALA A 199 -5.88 2.54 -12.19
C ALA A 199 -4.45 2.05 -12.47
N LEU A 200 -3.49 2.38 -11.59
CA LEU A 200 -2.11 1.88 -11.70
C LEU A 200 -2.03 0.38 -11.37
N PHE A 201 -2.80 -0.09 -10.38
CA PHE A 201 -2.88 -1.51 -10.04
C PHE A 201 -3.49 -2.33 -11.18
N ASP A 202 -4.58 -1.84 -11.78
CA ASP A 202 -5.22 -2.47 -12.94
C ASP A 202 -4.23 -2.54 -14.12
N ARG A 203 -3.55 -1.42 -14.44
CA ARG A 203 -2.58 -1.37 -15.53
C ARG A 203 -1.36 -2.26 -15.30
N ALA A 204 -0.89 -2.36 -14.05
CA ALA A 204 0.21 -3.24 -13.66
C ALA A 204 -0.19 -4.72 -13.82
N ALA A 205 -1.41 -5.08 -13.39
CA ALA A 205 -1.95 -6.42 -13.57
C ALA A 205 -2.06 -6.79 -15.07
N ASP A 206 -2.55 -5.87 -15.91
CA ASP A 206 -2.63 -6.07 -17.36
C ASP A 206 -1.25 -6.26 -18.02
N ALA A 207 -0.21 -5.61 -17.49
CA ALA A 207 1.18 -5.78 -17.94
C ALA A 207 1.87 -7.01 -17.34
N GLY A 208 1.25 -7.72 -16.39
CA GLY A 208 1.91 -8.80 -15.65
C GLY A 208 2.98 -8.33 -14.66
N ILE A 209 2.97 -7.04 -14.29
CA ILE A 209 3.88 -6.46 -13.29
C ILE A 209 3.38 -6.89 -11.89
N PRO A 210 4.26 -7.40 -11.02
CA PRO A 210 3.87 -7.81 -9.68
C PRO A 210 3.42 -6.61 -8.84
N THR A 211 2.37 -6.82 -8.06
CA THR A 211 1.78 -5.79 -7.19
C THR A 211 1.75 -6.27 -5.74
N VAL A 212 2.10 -5.40 -4.79
CA VAL A 212 2.00 -5.65 -3.34
C VAL A 212 1.15 -4.57 -2.68
N GLY A 213 0.20 -4.97 -1.82
CA GLY A 213 -0.63 -4.05 -1.04
C GLY A 213 -0.41 -4.21 0.46
N VAL A 214 -0.24 -3.08 1.15
CA VAL A 214 -0.09 -2.98 2.61
C VAL A 214 -1.15 -2.02 3.15
N GLY A 215 -1.88 -2.44 4.18
CA GLY A 215 -2.87 -1.62 4.88
C GLY A 215 -3.39 -2.31 6.14
N ASP A 216 -4.28 -1.65 6.87
CA ASP A 216 -4.72 -2.11 8.19
C ASP A 216 -6.25 -2.14 8.41
N GLY A 217 -7.04 -1.57 7.49
CA GLY A 217 -8.47 -1.30 7.67
C GLY A 217 -9.42 -2.13 6.82
N GLY A 218 -8.96 -2.67 5.70
CA GLY A 218 -9.77 -3.43 4.74
C GLY A 218 -10.26 -2.63 3.53
N ASN A 219 -10.06 -1.32 3.53
CA ASN A 219 -10.47 -0.39 2.47
C ASN A 219 -9.28 0.09 1.61
N GLU A 220 -8.10 -0.51 1.80
CA GLU A 220 -6.88 -0.23 1.08
C GLU A 220 -6.65 -1.18 -0.10
N LEU A 221 -5.95 -0.71 -1.12
CA LEU A 221 -5.53 -1.52 -2.26
C LEU A 221 -4.79 -2.78 -1.80
N GLY A 222 -5.20 -3.93 -2.35
CA GLY A 222 -4.72 -5.26 -1.95
C GLY A 222 -5.73 -6.07 -1.12
N PHE A 223 -6.59 -5.41 -0.34
CA PHE A 223 -7.59 -6.11 0.48
C PHE A 223 -8.70 -6.80 -0.30
N GLY A 224 -8.79 -6.58 -1.62
CA GLY A 224 -9.63 -7.37 -2.51
C GLY A 224 -9.30 -8.87 -2.48
N THR A 225 -8.07 -9.24 -2.08
CA THR A 225 -7.63 -10.63 -1.90
C THR A 225 -8.38 -11.34 -0.76
N ILE A 226 -8.71 -10.62 0.32
CA ILE A 226 -9.40 -11.14 1.51
C ILE A 226 -10.77 -10.48 1.73
N ARG A 227 -11.44 -10.12 0.62
CA ARG A 227 -12.71 -9.39 0.64
C ARG A 227 -13.75 -9.98 1.58
N ASP A 228 -13.87 -11.31 1.57
CA ASP A 228 -14.90 -11.99 2.35
C ASP A 228 -14.62 -11.84 3.86
N ALA A 229 -13.36 -11.97 4.29
CA ALA A 229 -12.94 -11.72 5.67
C ALA A 229 -13.12 -10.25 6.11
N VAL A 230 -12.90 -9.27 5.21
CA VAL A 230 -13.13 -7.84 5.52
C VAL A 230 -14.61 -7.56 5.82
N ARG A 231 -15.52 -8.29 5.16
CA ARG A 231 -16.98 -8.14 5.31
C ARG A 231 -17.52 -8.83 6.57
N GLU A 232 -16.79 -9.78 7.13
CA GLU A 232 -17.23 -10.50 8.32
C GLU A 232 -17.22 -9.63 9.59
N PRO A 233 -18.19 -9.80 10.50
CA PRO A 233 -18.15 -9.20 11.82
C PRO A 233 -16.96 -9.77 12.61
N THR A 234 -16.08 -8.89 13.09
CA THR A 234 -14.98 -9.28 13.99
C THR A 234 -15.51 -9.71 15.36
N ARG A 235 -14.76 -10.56 16.08
CA ARG A 235 -15.18 -11.06 17.41
C ARG A 235 -15.31 -9.97 18.50
N TRP A 236 -14.97 -8.72 18.17
CA TRP A 236 -15.05 -7.53 19.03
C TRP A 236 -16.01 -6.45 18.49
N SER A 237 -16.64 -6.67 17.32
CA SER A 237 -17.65 -5.72 16.81
C SER A 237 -19.00 -5.96 17.48
N SER A 238 -19.61 -4.90 17.98
CA SER A 238 -20.96 -4.89 18.55
C SER A 238 -22.01 -5.09 17.45
N GLY A 239 -22.23 -6.35 17.05
CA GLY A 239 -23.51 -6.87 16.55
C GLY A 239 -24.01 -6.45 15.17
N GLU A 240 -23.47 -5.43 14.50
CA GLU A 240 -23.88 -5.07 13.13
C GLU A 240 -22.85 -5.50 12.08
N PRO A 241 -23.28 -6.16 10.97
CA PRO A 241 -22.41 -6.46 9.85
C PRO A 241 -21.74 -5.19 9.33
N ARG A 242 -20.43 -5.24 9.09
CA ARG A 242 -19.72 -4.18 8.39
C ARG A 242 -20.35 -4.06 7.01
N THR A 243 -20.90 -2.90 6.68
CA THR A 243 -21.57 -2.69 5.40
C THR A 243 -20.62 -3.11 4.26
N GLY A 244 -21.06 -4.08 3.45
CA GLY A 244 -20.20 -4.79 2.48
C GLY A 244 -19.63 -3.93 1.34
N GLY A 245 -19.88 -2.61 1.38
CA GLY A 245 -19.45 -1.64 0.38
C GLY A 245 -18.05 -1.07 0.59
N ARG A 246 -17.35 -1.29 1.71
CA ARG A 246 -16.07 -0.58 1.96
C ARG A 246 -14.81 -1.27 1.44
N THR A 247 -14.85 -2.57 1.15
CA THR A 247 -13.66 -3.33 0.77
C THR A 247 -13.12 -2.84 -0.56
N ALA A 248 -11.83 -2.52 -0.63
CA ALA A 248 -11.17 -2.24 -1.90
C ALA A 248 -11.28 -3.45 -2.83
N SER A 249 -11.54 -3.20 -4.12
CA SER A 249 -11.67 -4.22 -5.15
C SER A 249 -10.34 -4.69 -5.74
N PRO A 250 -9.31 -3.83 -5.94
CA PRO A 250 -8.05 -4.29 -6.49
C PRO A 250 -7.37 -5.32 -5.59
N ARG A 251 -6.95 -6.43 -6.20
CA ARG A 251 -6.24 -7.54 -5.55
C ARG A 251 -4.73 -7.36 -5.75
N CYS A 252 -3.93 -7.93 -4.86
CA CYS A 252 -2.52 -8.14 -5.18
C CYS A 252 -2.35 -9.37 -6.07
N SER A 253 -1.51 -9.28 -7.10
CA SER A 253 -1.10 -10.45 -7.89
C SER A 253 -0.24 -11.44 -7.08
N ARG A 254 0.57 -10.93 -6.12
CA ARG A 254 1.41 -11.71 -5.20
C ARG A 254 1.58 -10.94 -3.88
N CYS A 255 0.60 -11.05 -2.99
CA CYS A 255 0.77 -10.70 -1.57
C CYS A 255 1.28 -11.95 -0.83
#